data_AF-A0A953J993-F1
#
_entry.id   AF-A0A953J993-F1
#
_cell.length_a   1.000
_cell.length_b   1.000
_cell.length_c   1.000
_cell.angle_alpha   90.00
_cell.angle_beta   90.00
_cell.angle_gamma   90.00
#
_symmetry.space_group_name_H-M   'P 1'
#
loop_
_entity.id
_entity.type
_entity.pdbx_description
1 polymer ?
#
loop_
_entity_poly.entity_id
_entity_poly.type
_entity_poly.pdbx_seq_one_letter_code
_entity_poly.pdbx_strand_id
1 'polypeptide(L)'
;MNMDICHAGKESGVKCPFCDSEAVYRYGRAWTGKQRFLCLLCEKQFTVGSGRVILRNKPPCPACGRAMHLYKREGEFLRLRCAGYPECKTFMKMRAGREDNELLHP
;
A
#
# COMPACT_ATOMS: atom_id res chain seq x y z
N MET A 1 -1.00 33.31 39.00
CA MET A 1 -1.66 33.03 37.72
C MET A 1 -0.59 32.51 36.76
N ASN A 2 -0.36 31.21 36.72
CA ASN A 2 0.54 30.59 35.77
C ASN A 2 -0.32 29.74 34.85
N MET A 3 -0.44 30.17 33.59
CA MET A 3 -1.08 29.39 32.55
C MET A 3 -0.19 28.20 32.25
N ASP A 4 -0.61 27.02 32.69
CA ASP A 4 -0.05 25.76 32.23
C ASP A 4 -0.15 25.74 30.70
N ILE A 5 1.02 25.81 30.04
CA ILE A 5 1.12 25.66 28.59
C ILE A 5 0.81 24.20 28.29
N CYS A 6 -0.44 23.95 27.90
CA CYS A 6 -0.92 22.68 27.35
C CYS A 6 -0.08 22.35 26.11
N HIS A 7 0.85 21.40 26.22
CA HIS A 7 1.55 20.86 25.06
C HIS A 7 0.62 19.90 24.32
N ALA A 8 -0.29 20.46 23.51
CA ALA A 8 -1.09 19.72 22.56
C ALA A 8 -0.21 19.25 21.39
N GLY A 9 0.11 17.95 21.39
CA GLY A 9 0.31 17.08 20.23
C GLY A 9 1.25 17.54 19.10
N LYS A 10 2.46 16.98 19.08
CA LYS A 10 3.29 16.72 17.88
C LYS A 10 3.97 15.37 18.16
N GLU A 11 4.07 14.41 17.25
CA GLU A 11 4.39 14.47 15.83
C GLU A 11 3.67 13.35 15.07
N SER A 12 3.08 13.63 13.91
CA SER A 12 2.75 12.57 12.95
C SER A 12 3.58 12.79 11.70
N GLY A 13 4.75 12.14 11.62
CA GLY A 13 5.67 12.14 10.47
C GLY A 13 5.09 11.44 9.23
N VAL A 14 3.84 11.73 8.89
CA VAL A 14 3.11 11.13 7.77
C VAL A 14 3.33 12.00 6.54
N LYS A 15 4.11 11.50 5.59
CA LYS A 15 4.31 12.11 4.28
C LYS A 15 3.35 11.58 3.24
N CYS A 16 3.06 12.39 2.24
CA CYS A 16 2.28 11.98 1.08
C CYS A 16 3.07 10.98 0.21
N PRO A 17 2.60 9.73 0.02
CA PRO A 17 3.32 8.71 -0.77
C PRO A 17 3.28 8.94 -2.28
N PHE A 18 2.78 10.10 -2.73
CA PHE A 18 2.65 10.46 -4.14
C PHE A 18 3.50 11.67 -4.54
N CYS A 19 3.85 12.54 -3.58
CA CYS A 19 4.64 13.75 -3.83
C CYS A 19 5.60 14.11 -2.69
N ASP A 20 5.79 13.22 -1.72
CA ASP A 20 6.63 13.36 -0.51
C ASP A 20 6.35 14.59 0.37
N SER A 21 5.24 15.30 0.13
CA SER A 21 4.88 16.47 0.93
C SER A 21 4.49 16.10 2.36
N GLU A 22 4.97 16.89 3.31
CA GLU A 22 4.57 16.86 4.73
C GLU A 22 3.25 17.59 4.99
N ALA A 23 2.73 18.36 4.01
CA ALA A 23 1.47 19.08 4.13
C ALA A 23 0.28 18.12 4.00
N VAL A 24 -0.06 17.47 5.12
CA VAL A 24 -1.05 16.41 5.18
C VAL A 24 -2.14 16.72 6.22
N TYR A 25 -3.41 16.62 5.80
CA TYR A 25 -4.58 16.79 6.65
C TYR A 25 -5.18 15.45 7.07
N ARG A 26 -5.62 15.35 8.33
CA ARG A 26 -6.28 14.17 8.90
C ARG A 26 -7.75 14.09 8.43
N TYR A 27 -7.97 13.54 7.23
CA TYR A 27 -9.26 13.59 6.52
C TYR A 27 -10.41 12.85 7.21
N GLY A 28 -10.14 11.75 7.92
CA GLY A 28 -11.17 10.94 8.59
C GLY A 28 -10.77 9.47 8.69
N ARG A 29 -11.70 8.56 8.99
CA ARG A 29 -11.38 7.12 9.05
C ARG A 29 -12.06 6.37 7.90
N ALA A 30 -11.38 5.36 7.38
CA ALA A 30 -12.01 4.35 6.53
C ALA A 30 -13.00 3.52 7.35
N TRP A 31 -13.92 2.81 6.68
CA TRP A 31 -14.86 1.90 7.37
C TRP A 31 -14.11 0.85 8.24
N THR A 32 -12.93 0.43 7.78
CA THR A 32 -12.00 -0.46 8.51
C THR A 32 -11.37 0.17 9.77
N GLY A 33 -11.71 1.41 10.11
CA GLY A 33 -11.13 2.18 11.22
C GLY A 33 -9.78 2.84 10.93
N LYS A 34 -9.10 2.47 9.84
CA LYS A 34 -7.79 3.05 9.47
C LYS A 34 -7.89 4.55 9.19
N GLN A 35 -6.91 5.32 9.69
CA GLN A 35 -6.83 6.76 9.48
C GLN A 35 -6.55 7.09 8.00
N ARG A 36 -7.42 7.89 7.39
CA ARG A 36 -7.26 8.51 6.08
C ARG A 36 -6.62 9.88 6.23
N PHE A 37 -5.76 10.19 5.28
CA PHE A 37 -5.03 11.43 5.15
C PHE A 37 -5.30 12.02 3.77
N LEU A 38 -5.31 13.36 3.67
CA LEU A 38 -5.42 14.11 2.42
C LEU A 38 -4.15 14.95 2.28
N CYS A 39 -3.43 14.83 1.17
CA CYS A 39 -2.33 15.75 0.87
C CYS A 39 -2.89 17.10 0.42
N LEU A 40 -2.40 18.19 1.00
CA LEU A 40 -2.82 19.54 0.66
C LEU A 40 -2.14 20.09 -0.61
N LEU A 41 -1.03 19.48 -1.07
CA LEU A 41 -0.35 19.89 -2.30
C LEU A 41 -0.82 19.16 -3.54
N CYS A 42 -1.23 17.89 -3.43
CA CYS A 42 -1.66 17.09 -4.59
C CYS A 42 -3.08 16.52 -4.48
N GLU A 43 -3.81 16.86 -3.41
CA GLU A 43 -5.22 16.52 -3.16
C GLU A 43 -5.53 15.01 -3.11
N LYS A 44 -4.50 14.15 -3.12
CA LYS A 44 -4.68 12.71 -3.05
C LYS A 44 -4.94 12.26 -1.61
N GLN A 45 -5.90 11.35 -1.47
CA GLN A 45 -6.17 10.67 -0.21
C GLN A 45 -5.36 9.38 -0.10
N PHE A 46 -4.89 9.06 1.11
CA PHE A 46 -4.16 7.82 1.39
C PHE A 46 -4.38 7.35 2.82
N THR A 47 -3.97 6.12 3.11
CA THR A 47 -3.97 5.53 4.46
C THR A 47 -2.58 5.00 4.76
N VAL A 48 -2.10 5.24 5.98
CA VAL A 48 -0.82 4.71 6.46
C VAL A 48 -1.06 3.33 7.08
N GLY A 49 -0.11 2.40 6.96
CA GLY A 49 -0.26 1.04 7.52
C GLY A 49 -1.15 0.09 6.70
N SER A 50 -1.39 0.39 5.42
CA SER A 50 -1.88 -0.58 4.44
C SER A 50 -0.87 -0.67 3.31
N GLY A 51 0.25 -1.34 3.55
CA GLY A 51 1.25 -1.58 2.52
C GLY A 51 0.62 -2.33 1.34
N ARG A 52 0.82 -1.81 0.12
CA ARG A 52 0.63 -2.63 -1.08
C ARG A 52 1.73 -3.68 -1.06
N VAL A 53 1.36 -4.96 -1.18
CA VAL A 53 2.36 -6.03 -1.31
C VAL A 53 3.07 -5.84 -2.66
N ILE A 54 4.29 -5.31 -2.64
CA ILE A 54 5.13 -5.23 -3.82
C ILE A 54 5.89 -6.55 -3.94
N LEU A 55 5.41 -7.44 -4.79
CA LEU A 55 6.16 -8.63 -5.17
C LEU A 55 7.26 -8.21 -6.15
N ARG A 56 8.51 -8.09 -5.69
CA ARG A 56 9.62 -7.72 -6.58
C ARG A 56 9.96 -8.84 -7.55
N ASN A 57 10.01 -10.08 -7.06
CA ASN A 57 10.43 -11.25 -7.84
C ASN A 57 9.23 -12.11 -8.26
N LYS A 58 8.33 -11.55 -9.08
CA LYS A 58 7.21 -12.31 -9.65
C LYS A 58 7.73 -13.24 -10.76
N PRO A 59 7.44 -14.55 -10.71
CA PRO A 59 7.80 -15.46 -11.79
C PRO A 59 7.02 -15.13 -13.07
N PRO A 60 7.56 -15.47 -14.25
CA PRO A 60 6.82 -15.40 -15.50
C PRO A 60 5.70 -16.44 -15.54
N CYS A 61 4.72 -16.20 -16.41
CA CYS A 61 3.58 -17.09 -16.62
C CYS A 61 4.05 -18.44 -17.17
N PRO A 62 3.71 -19.57 -16.51
CA PRO A 62 4.20 -20.89 -16.94
C PRO A 62 3.61 -21.34 -18.29
N ALA A 63 2.53 -20.71 -18.78
CA ALA A 63 1.89 -21.08 -20.03
C ALA A 63 2.36 -20.26 -21.24
N CYS A 64 2.77 -19.00 -21.05
CA CYS A 64 3.12 -18.10 -22.17
C CYS A 64 4.34 -17.21 -21.92
N GLY A 65 5.04 -17.36 -20.80
CA GLY A 65 6.24 -16.59 -20.47
C GLY A 65 6.03 -15.12 -20.10
N ARG A 66 4.84 -14.55 -20.32
CA ARG A 66 4.55 -13.15 -19.98
C ARG A 66 4.59 -12.88 -18.48
N ALA A 67 4.81 -11.62 -18.09
CA ALA A 67 4.79 -11.20 -16.69
C ALA A 67 3.48 -11.57 -15.99
N MET A 68 3.54 -11.72 -14.67
CA MET A 68 2.36 -11.97 -13.83
C MET A 68 2.08 -10.80 -12.87
N HIS A 69 0.82 -10.50 -12.62
CA HIS A 69 0.37 -9.47 -11.68
C HIS A 69 -0.29 -10.08 -10.45
N LEU A 70 -0.12 -9.47 -9.27
CA LEU A 70 -0.87 -9.83 -8.07
C LEU A 70 -2.36 -9.55 -8.31
N TYR A 71 -3.16 -10.60 -8.34
CA TYR A 71 -4.60 -10.49 -8.53
C TYR A 71 -5.34 -10.45 -7.19
N LYS A 72 -5.03 -11.39 -6.28
CA LYS A 72 -5.68 -11.47 -4.98
C LYS A 72 -4.76 -12.13 -3.94
N ARG A 73 -4.89 -11.72 -2.67
CA ARG A 73 -4.36 -12.45 -1.52
C ARG A 73 -5.41 -13.40 -0.97
N GLU A 74 -5.04 -14.67 -0.83
CA GLU A 74 -5.87 -15.78 -0.33
C GLU A 74 -5.17 -16.38 0.90
N GLY A 75 -5.33 -15.74 2.07
CA GLY A 75 -4.68 -16.16 3.31
C GLY A 75 -3.15 -16.10 3.22
N GLU A 76 -2.53 -17.29 3.31
CA GLU A 76 -1.08 -17.50 3.16
C GLU A 76 -0.63 -17.55 1.69
N PHE A 77 -1.55 -17.50 0.73
CA PHE A 77 -1.22 -17.56 -0.68
C PHE A 77 -1.52 -16.25 -1.40
N LEU A 78 -0.76 -16.00 -2.45
CA LEU A 78 -0.94 -14.93 -3.43
C LEU A 78 -1.33 -15.58 -4.74
N ARG A 79 -2.45 -15.14 -5.29
CA ARG A 79 -2.91 -15.53 -6.61
C ARG A 79 -2.40 -14.50 -7.62
N LEU A 80 -1.56 -14.95 -8.53
CA LEU A 80 -1.05 -14.17 -9.64
C LEU A 80 -1.86 -14.46 -10.91
N ARG A 81 -2.11 -13.44 -11.71
CA ARG A 81 -2.77 -13.53 -13.02
C ARG A 81 -1.80 -13.11 -14.12
N CYS A 82 -1.82 -13.81 -15.25
CA CYS A 82 -1.05 -13.42 -16.43
C CYS A 82 -1.37 -11.97 -16.86
N ALA A 83 -0.35 -11.23 -17.30
CA ALA A 83 -0.51 -9.89 -17.88
C ALA A 83 -1.31 -9.90 -19.17
N GLY A 84 -1.25 -11.00 -19.93
CA GLY A 84 -2.00 -11.18 -21.16
C GLY A 84 -3.41 -11.72 -20.97
N TYR A 85 -4.07 -11.43 -19.84
CA TYR A 85 -5.48 -11.73 -19.68
C TYR A 85 -6.31 -10.71 -20.46
N PRO A 86 -7.33 -11.11 -21.26
CA PRO A 86 -8.02 -12.41 -21.25
C PRO A 86 -7.49 -13.50 -22.20
N GLU A 87 -6.52 -13.21 -23.06
CA GLU A 87 -5.99 -14.14 -24.08
C GLU A 87 -5.27 -15.33 -23.44
N CYS A 88 -4.61 -15.12 -22.31
CA CYS A 88 -4.00 -16.13 -21.46
C CYS A 88 -4.65 -16.10 -20.07
N LYS A 89 -5.49 -17.10 -19.80
CA LYS A 89 -6.28 -17.21 -18.55
C LYS A 89 -5.52 -17.90 -17.41
N THR A 90 -4.21 -18.04 -17.53
CA THR A 90 -3.38 -18.74 -16.54
C THR A 90 -3.29 -17.94 -15.23
N PHE A 91 -3.51 -18.65 -14.13
CA PHE A 91 -3.27 -18.17 -12.78
C PHE A 91 -2.20 -19.04 -12.10
N MET A 92 -1.42 -18.44 -11.22
CA MET A 92 -0.43 -19.13 -10.39
C MET A 92 -0.67 -18.80 -8.92
N LYS A 93 -0.38 -19.75 -8.03
CA LYS A 93 -0.39 -19.53 -6.59
C LYS A 93 1.03 -19.53 -6.05
N MET A 94 1.36 -18.54 -5.22
CA MET A 94 2.62 -18.46 -4.49
C MET A 94 2.34 -18.33 -3.02
N ARG A 95 3.19 -18.85 -2.14
CA ARG A 95 3.10 -18.55 -0.71
C ARG A 95 3.53 -17.11 -0.46
N ALA A 96 2.75 -16.37 0.32
CA ALA A 96 3.13 -15.07 0.85
C ALA A 96 4.20 -15.30 1.93
N GLY A 97 5.48 -15.22 1.57
CA GLY A 97 6.55 -15.15 2.56
C GLY A 97 6.30 -13.97 3.50
N ARG A 98 6.58 -14.15 4.80
CA ARG A 98 6.49 -13.05 5.81
C ARG A 98 7.66 -12.07 5.73
N GLU A 99 8.66 -12.34 4.89
CA GLU A 99 9.87 -11.54 4.73
C GLU A 99 9.85 -10.93 3.34
N ASP A 100 9.28 -9.73 3.28
CA ASP A 100 9.59 -8.64 2.34
C ASP A 100 8.64 -7.48 2.70
N ASN A 101 8.57 -7.16 4.00
CA ASN A 101 8.16 -5.83 4.44
C ASN A 101 9.36 -4.88 4.31
N GLU A 102 10.04 -4.91 3.16
CA GLU A 102 10.84 -3.76 2.78
C GLU A 102 9.82 -2.72 2.34
N LEU A 103 9.46 -1.89 3.31
CA LEU A 103 8.74 -0.63 3.15
C LEU A 103 9.49 0.22 2.12
N LEU A 104 9.31 -0.09 0.84
CA LEU A 104 9.60 0.85 -0.24
C LEU A 104 8.54 1.94 -0.14
N HIS A 105 8.83 2.90 0.73
CA HIS A 105 8.37 4.26 0.56
C HIS A 105 9.17 4.84 -0.61
N PRO A 106 8.58 5.15 -1.76
CA PRO A 106 8.99 6.34 -2.47
C PRO A 106 8.56 7.59 -1.69
#